data_AF-A0A0F9QK26-F1
#
_entry.id   AF-A0A0F9QK26-F1
#
_cell.length_a   1.000
_cell.length_b   1.000
_cell.length_c   1.000
_cell.angle_alpha   90.00
_cell.angle_beta   90.00
_cell.angle_gamma   90.00
#
_symmetry.space_group_name_H-M   'P 1'
#
loop_
_entity.id
_entity.type
_entity.pdbx_description
1 polymer ?
#
loop_
_entity_poly.entity_id
_entity_poly.type
_entity_poly.pdbx_seq_one_letter_code
_entity_poly.pdbx_strand_id
1 'polypeptide(L)'
;MAVSLSDIVTYKRLVTAGSDELWYEDINVAAGTMTELSAANGDIDTSDQLNMFEAYQKAFIVNGANLKVADFVNTKITVSAMTSPPAKGDILTQDQGGGDIANMVVDFVNTAKTLIYGYAYYAGSATAFNTTVDISSNNATATMDPSPIPNANISAVTAGPHWYDWTDYPDVVLTVGGGTKTYGALPNKAYLGVLYRGRTILSGDPEHPEQWYMARQAFPWDFA
;
A
#
# COMPACT_ATOMS: atom_id res chain seq x y z
N MET A 1 -0.41 4.77 31.43
CA MET A 1 0.07 3.91 30.34
C MET A 1 0.88 4.79 29.41
N ALA A 2 2.21 4.64 29.38
CA ALA A 2 3.02 5.40 28.45
C ALA A 2 2.69 4.91 27.04
N VAL A 3 2.06 5.75 26.23
CA VAL A 3 1.91 5.48 24.79
C VAL A 3 3.29 5.75 24.20
N SER A 4 3.98 4.71 23.78
CA SER A 4 5.19 4.88 22.97
C SER A 4 4.75 5.37 21.59
N LEU A 5 5.34 6.48 21.13
CA LEU A 5 5.12 7.02 19.78
C LEU A 5 6.09 6.39 18.76
N SER A 6 6.75 5.28 19.10
CA SER A 6 7.87 4.70 18.34
C SER A 6 7.48 3.61 17.35
N ASP A 7 6.20 3.30 17.17
CA ASP A 7 5.80 2.07 16.48
C ASP A 7 6.11 2.09 14.98
N ILE A 8 6.35 3.27 14.39
CA ILE A 8 6.87 3.38 13.02
C ILE A 8 7.98 4.42 12.97
N VAL A 9 9.22 3.97 12.77
CA VAL A 9 10.35 4.87 12.53
C VAL A 9 10.15 5.56 11.18
N THR A 10 10.00 6.88 11.21
CA THR A 10 9.86 7.67 9.99
C THR A 10 11.22 7.99 9.41
N TYR A 11 11.45 7.60 8.17
CA TYR A 11 12.67 7.92 7.44
C TYR A 11 12.40 9.01 6.41
N LYS A 12 13.30 9.99 6.33
CA LYS A 12 13.35 10.92 5.20
C LYS A 12 14.22 10.29 4.12
N ARG A 13 13.73 10.29 2.88
CA ARG A 13 14.45 9.82 1.71
C ARG A 13 14.22 10.79 0.58
N LEU A 14 15.27 11.08 -0.19
CA LEU A 14 15.10 11.74 -1.48
C LEU A 14 14.55 10.72 -2.47
N VAL A 15 13.50 11.10 -3.21
CA VAL A 15 12.94 10.31 -4.31
C VAL A 15 12.89 11.20 -5.54
N THR A 16 13.33 10.67 -6.69
CA THR A 16 13.43 11.41 -7.94
C THR A 16 13.04 10.53 -9.12
N ALA A 17 12.50 11.15 -10.16
CA ALA A 17 12.19 10.52 -11.44
C ALA A 17 13.05 11.13 -12.54
N GLY A 18 13.48 10.32 -13.51
CA GLY A 18 14.24 10.76 -14.68
C GLY A 18 14.47 9.61 -15.63
N SER A 19 14.52 9.88 -16.94
CA SER A 19 14.72 8.85 -17.97
C SER A 19 13.72 7.70 -17.89
N ASP A 20 12.47 7.97 -17.51
CA ASP A 20 11.41 6.98 -17.27
C ASP A 20 11.74 5.96 -16.16
N GLU A 21 12.63 6.32 -15.24
CA GLU A 21 13.05 5.54 -14.08
C GLU A 21 12.76 6.29 -12.77
N LEU A 22 12.66 5.55 -11.67
CA LEU A 22 12.54 6.11 -10.32
C LEU A 22 13.76 5.74 -9.48
N TRP A 23 14.29 6.71 -8.76
CA TRP A 23 15.46 6.56 -7.90
C TRP A 23 15.15 7.07 -6.50
N TYR A 24 15.73 6.44 -5.48
CA TYR A 24 15.57 6.85 -4.08
C TYR A 24 16.89 6.72 -3.30
N GLU A 25 17.05 7.55 -2.28
CA GLU A 25 18.16 7.39 -1.32
C GLU A 25 17.82 6.24 -0.36
N ASP A 26 18.49 5.10 -0.51
CA ASP A 26 18.35 3.98 0.41
C ASP A 26 19.07 4.31 1.73
N ILE A 27 18.41 4.02 2.86
CA ILE A 27 19.00 4.22 4.18
C ILE A 27 20.18 3.29 4.45
N ASN A 28 20.26 2.19 3.70
CA ASN A 28 21.30 1.19 3.83
C ASN A 28 22.53 1.47 2.93
N VAL A 29 22.51 2.56 2.15
CA VAL A 29 23.65 3.00 1.34
C VAL A 29 24.25 4.28 1.90
N ALA A 30 25.46 4.63 1.42
CA ALA A 30 26.10 5.87 1.84
C ALA A 30 25.26 7.09 1.44
N ALA A 31 25.15 8.07 2.35
CA ALA A 31 24.40 9.29 2.12
C ALA A 31 24.77 9.96 0.79
N GLY A 32 23.77 10.41 0.04
CA GLY A 32 23.94 10.96 -1.32
C GLY A 32 24.10 9.91 -2.43
N THR A 33 23.99 8.62 -2.12
CA THR A 33 23.92 7.56 -3.13
C THR A 33 22.46 7.23 -3.45
N MET A 34 22.10 7.31 -4.72
CA MET A 34 20.77 6.95 -5.19
C MET A 34 20.75 5.48 -5.61
N THR A 35 19.68 4.78 -5.23
CA THR A 35 19.36 3.42 -5.64
C THR A 35 18.17 3.46 -6.59
N GLU A 36 18.27 2.74 -7.70
CA GLU A 36 17.18 2.60 -8.66
C GLU A 36 16.06 1.72 -8.08
N LEU A 37 14.81 2.15 -8.22
CA LEU A 37 13.64 1.29 -8.05
C LEU A 37 13.30 0.67 -9.41
N SER A 38 14.06 -0.36 -9.80
CA SER A 38 14.01 -0.95 -11.15
C SER A 38 12.63 -1.45 -11.59
N ALA A 39 11.73 -1.76 -10.64
CA ALA A 39 10.35 -2.11 -10.94
C ALA A 39 9.55 -0.96 -11.57
N ALA A 40 10.05 0.28 -11.52
CA ALA A 40 9.43 1.48 -12.08
C ALA A 40 9.86 1.79 -13.52
N ASN A 41 10.80 1.03 -14.11
CA ASN A 41 11.39 1.38 -15.40
C ASN A 41 10.36 1.28 -16.53
N GLY A 42 10.16 2.39 -17.25
CA GLY A 42 9.20 2.51 -18.35
C GLY A 42 7.74 2.59 -17.91
N ASP A 43 7.46 2.63 -16.61
CA ASP A 43 6.12 2.72 -16.03
C ASP A 43 5.67 4.18 -15.80
N ILE A 44 6.56 5.14 -16.05
CA ILE A 44 6.33 6.58 -16.03
C ILE A 44 6.87 7.19 -17.33
N ASP A 45 6.31 8.31 -17.73
CA ASP A 45 6.69 9.08 -18.92
C ASP A 45 7.21 10.45 -18.49
N THR A 46 8.53 10.59 -18.50
CA THR A 46 9.24 11.82 -18.15
C THR A 46 9.26 12.85 -19.29
N SER A 47 8.72 12.51 -20.46
CA SER A 47 8.48 13.44 -21.56
C SER A 47 7.12 14.15 -21.45
N ASP A 48 6.18 13.59 -20.69
CA ASP A 48 4.92 14.21 -20.32
C ASP A 48 5.01 14.92 -18.94
N GLN A 49 3.97 15.66 -18.58
CA GLN A 49 3.88 16.28 -17.26
C GLN A 49 3.88 15.20 -16.16
N LEU A 50 4.90 15.25 -15.31
CA LEU A 50 5.07 14.37 -14.16
C LEU A 50 4.96 15.19 -12.88
N ASN A 51 4.03 14.80 -12.01
CA ASN A 51 3.91 15.34 -10.67
C ASN A 51 4.09 14.22 -9.63
N MET A 52 4.75 14.54 -8.54
CA MET A 52 4.98 13.62 -7.43
C MET A 52 4.71 14.32 -6.11
N PHE A 53 4.18 13.58 -5.14
CA PHE A 53 4.03 14.06 -3.77
C PHE A 53 4.17 12.91 -2.77
N GLU A 54 4.60 13.24 -1.55
CA GLU A 54 4.69 12.28 -0.46
C GLU A 54 3.37 12.16 0.30
N ALA A 55 3.01 10.94 0.68
CA ALA A 55 1.99 10.69 1.69
C ALA A 55 2.22 9.35 2.37
N TYR A 56 2.09 9.29 3.70
CA TYR A 56 2.12 8.05 4.48
C TYR A 56 3.36 7.16 4.21
N GLN A 57 4.54 7.81 4.09
CA GLN A 57 5.83 7.19 3.77
C GLN A 57 5.87 6.49 2.40
N LYS A 58 5.10 7.02 1.46
CA LYS A 58 5.05 6.59 0.05
C LYS A 58 5.22 7.81 -0.83
N ALA A 59 5.76 7.61 -2.03
CA ALA A 59 5.68 8.60 -3.09
C ALA A 59 4.53 8.21 -4.03
N PHE A 60 3.63 9.15 -4.28
CA PHE A 60 2.56 9.02 -5.26
C PHE A 60 2.99 9.74 -6.52
N ILE A 61 2.86 9.07 -7.66
CA ILE A 61 3.25 9.57 -8.98
C ILE A 61 1.97 9.79 -9.78
N VAL A 62 1.85 10.97 -10.35
CA VAL A 62 0.72 11.44 -11.14
C VAL A 62 1.25 11.91 -12.49
N ASN A 63 1.07 11.08 -13.51
CA ASN A 63 1.66 11.27 -14.83
C ASN A 63 0.70 10.74 -15.91
N GLY A 64 -0.37 11.50 -16.18
CA GLY A 64 -1.42 11.10 -17.10
C GLY A 64 -2.11 9.82 -16.62
N ALA A 65 -2.06 8.76 -17.43
CA ALA A 65 -2.61 7.45 -17.08
C ALA A 65 -1.69 6.64 -16.14
N ASN A 66 -0.43 7.04 -16.00
CA ASN A 66 0.54 6.38 -15.14
C ASN A 66 0.38 6.90 -13.70
N LEU A 67 -0.66 6.40 -13.01
CA LEU A 67 -0.85 6.64 -11.58
C LEU A 67 -0.16 5.52 -10.80
N LYS A 68 0.91 5.84 -10.07
CA LYS A 68 1.80 4.85 -9.45
C LYS A 68 2.11 5.18 -8.00
N VAL A 69 2.50 4.17 -7.25
CA VAL A 69 2.94 4.30 -5.85
C VAL A 69 4.29 3.62 -5.67
N ALA A 70 5.26 4.38 -5.19
CA ALA A 70 6.47 3.85 -4.59
C ALA A 70 6.26 3.74 -3.07
N ASP A 71 6.18 2.50 -2.59
CA ASP A 71 5.89 2.16 -1.20
C ASP A 71 7.15 1.71 -0.48
N PHE A 72 7.54 2.50 0.54
CA PHE A 72 8.78 2.31 1.26
C PHE A 72 8.62 1.72 2.65
N VAL A 73 7.38 1.46 3.08
CA VAL A 73 7.06 1.10 4.46
C VAL A 73 6.40 -0.27 4.58
N ASN A 74 5.61 -0.68 3.59
CA ASN A 74 4.82 -1.89 3.71
C ASN A 74 5.63 -3.14 3.33
N THR A 75 5.32 -4.23 4.03
CA THR A 75 5.61 -5.58 3.58
C THR A 75 4.47 -6.05 2.69
N LYS A 76 4.79 -6.80 1.63
CA LYS A 76 3.82 -7.39 0.72
C LYS A 76 3.71 -8.89 0.93
N ILE A 77 2.48 -9.37 1.00
CA ILE A 77 2.10 -10.78 1.00
C ILE A 77 1.37 -11.08 -0.31
N THR A 78 1.89 -12.03 -1.08
CA THR A 78 1.25 -12.52 -2.31
C THR A 78 0.45 -13.78 -1.98
N VAL A 79 -0.84 -13.74 -2.31
CA VAL A 79 -1.79 -14.83 -2.05
C VAL A 79 -2.57 -15.22 -3.31
N SER A 80 -3.14 -16.42 -3.31
CA SER A 80 -4.23 -16.78 -4.22
C SER A 80 -5.40 -15.79 -4.07
N ALA A 81 -6.08 -15.48 -5.18
CA ALA A 81 -7.16 -14.50 -5.18
C ALA A 81 -8.22 -14.81 -4.10
N MET A 82 -8.47 -13.83 -3.24
CA MET A 82 -9.42 -13.95 -2.14
C MET A 82 -10.84 -13.64 -2.59
N THR A 83 -11.84 -14.31 -1.99
CA THR A 83 -13.24 -13.95 -2.20
C THR A 83 -13.54 -12.60 -1.53
N SER A 84 -13.16 -12.48 -0.26
CA SER A 84 -13.26 -11.25 0.52
C SER A 84 -11.88 -10.93 1.11
N PRO A 85 -11.23 -9.84 0.69
CA PRO A 85 -9.94 -9.45 1.25
C PRO A 85 -10.15 -8.81 2.63
N PRO A 86 -9.11 -8.77 3.49
CA PRO A 86 -9.15 -7.91 4.68
C PRO A 86 -9.28 -6.43 4.25
N ALA A 87 -9.76 -5.58 5.15
CA ALA A 87 -9.82 -4.14 4.92
C ALA A 87 -8.64 -3.41 5.57
N LYS A 88 -8.38 -2.18 5.12
CA LYS A 88 -7.42 -1.28 5.76
C LYS A 88 -7.74 -1.14 7.25
N GLY A 89 -6.70 -1.30 8.08
CA GLY A 89 -6.80 -1.26 9.54
C GLY A 89 -7.06 -2.61 10.20
N ASP A 90 -7.42 -3.65 9.44
CA ASP A 90 -7.44 -5.01 9.97
C ASP A 90 -6.03 -5.46 10.35
N ILE A 91 -5.94 -6.31 11.36
CA ILE A 91 -4.68 -6.88 11.84
C ILE A 91 -4.62 -8.32 11.38
N LEU A 92 -3.62 -8.62 10.56
CA LEU A 92 -3.27 -9.98 10.19
C LEU A 92 -2.25 -10.54 11.17
N THR A 93 -2.44 -11.78 11.60
CA THR A 93 -1.58 -12.46 12.58
C THR A 93 -1.18 -13.84 12.09
N GLN A 94 0.13 -14.08 12.08
CA GLN A 94 0.76 -15.37 11.83
C GLN A 94 1.46 -15.84 13.11
N ASP A 95 0.88 -16.83 13.78
CA ASP A 95 1.48 -17.47 14.96
C ASP A 95 2.46 -18.56 14.52
N GLN A 96 3.76 -18.25 14.59
CA GLN A 96 4.83 -19.16 14.18
C GLN A 96 5.23 -20.15 15.29
N GLY A 97 4.52 -20.13 16.42
CA GLY A 97 4.75 -20.98 17.57
C GLY A 97 5.75 -20.39 18.57
N GLY A 98 5.75 -20.90 19.81
CA GLY A 98 6.75 -20.51 20.83
C GLY A 98 6.68 -19.05 21.30
N GLY A 99 5.61 -18.31 20.96
CA GLY A 99 5.51 -16.87 21.22
C GLY A 99 6.07 -15.99 20.10
N ASP A 100 6.53 -16.60 19.00
CA ASP A 100 7.00 -15.91 17.80
C ASP A 100 5.79 -15.56 16.93
N ILE A 101 5.45 -14.27 16.88
CA ILE A 101 4.25 -13.80 16.20
C ILE A 101 4.62 -12.71 15.21
N ALA A 102 4.23 -12.89 13.94
CA ALA A 102 4.26 -11.82 12.95
C ALA A 102 2.86 -11.20 12.84
N ASN A 103 2.79 -9.88 12.95
CA ASN A 103 1.57 -9.11 12.81
C ASN A 103 1.70 -8.08 11.71
N MET A 104 0.60 -7.75 11.04
CA MET A 104 0.56 -6.72 10.01
C MET A 104 -0.71 -5.90 10.15
N VAL A 105 -0.58 -4.57 10.16
CA VAL A 105 -1.71 -3.67 9.96
C VAL A 105 -1.90 -3.47 8.47
N VAL A 106 -3.04 -3.90 7.93
CA VAL A 106 -3.35 -3.80 6.50
C VAL A 106 -3.47 -2.33 6.10
N ASP A 107 -2.80 -1.95 5.02
CA ASP A 107 -2.82 -0.60 4.46
C ASP A 107 -3.51 -0.58 3.08
N PHE A 108 -3.12 -1.51 2.19
CA PHE A 108 -3.65 -1.62 0.82
C PHE A 108 -3.82 -3.09 0.39
N VAL A 109 -4.85 -3.39 -0.39
CA VAL A 109 -5.00 -4.65 -1.11
C VAL A 109 -5.27 -4.30 -2.56
N ASN A 110 -4.64 -4.98 -3.52
CA ASN A 110 -4.89 -4.70 -4.93
C ASN A 110 -6.30 -5.12 -5.37
N THR A 111 -6.80 -4.54 -6.46
CA THR A 111 -8.13 -4.84 -7.02
C THR A 111 -8.34 -6.32 -7.31
N ALA A 112 -7.29 -7.05 -7.71
CA ALA A 112 -7.35 -8.50 -7.96
C ALA A 112 -7.40 -9.36 -6.68
N LYS A 113 -7.25 -8.76 -5.49
CA LYS A 113 -7.30 -9.44 -4.18
C LYS A 113 -6.23 -10.52 -4.02
N THR A 114 -5.06 -10.29 -4.59
CA THR A 114 -3.90 -11.21 -4.59
C THR A 114 -2.69 -10.65 -3.89
N LEU A 115 -2.64 -9.34 -3.64
CA LEU A 115 -1.51 -8.67 -3.01
C LEU A 115 -2.02 -7.87 -1.81
N ILE A 116 -1.51 -8.20 -0.63
CA ILE A 116 -1.80 -7.48 0.61
C ILE A 116 -0.53 -6.71 1.02
N TYR A 117 -0.69 -5.41 1.23
CA TYR A 117 0.35 -4.51 1.69
C TYR A 117 0.00 -4.00 3.07
N GLY A 118 0.95 -4.05 3.99
CA GLY A 118 0.75 -3.50 5.32
C GLY A 118 2.04 -3.34 6.12
N TYR A 119 1.93 -2.60 7.21
CA TYR A 119 3.03 -2.41 8.13
C TYR A 119 3.18 -3.64 9.02
N ALA A 120 4.30 -4.36 8.87
CA ALA A 120 4.58 -5.57 9.63
C ALA A 120 5.40 -5.27 10.90
N TYR A 121 5.03 -5.91 12.01
CA TYR A 121 5.72 -5.86 13.29
C TYR A 121 5.71 -7.24 13.96
N TYR A 122 6.69 -7.49 14.82
CA TYR A 122 7.00 -8.85 15.29
C TYR A 122 7.13 -8.92 16.81
N ALA A 123 6.77 -10.06 17.38
CA ALA A 123 6.95 -10.39 18.78
C ALA A 123 7.78 -11.69 18.93
N GLY A 124 8.43 -11.86 20.08
CA GLY A 124 9.33 -12.97 20.33
C GLY A 124 10.59 -12.86 19.47
N SER A 125 10.91 -13.94 18.76
CA SER A 125 12.04 -14.08 17.84
C SER A 125 11.61 -13.99 16.37
N ALA A 126 10.33 -13.75 16.08
CA ALA A 126 9.86 -13.56 14.71
C ALA A 126 10.54 -12.33 14.09
N THR A 127 10.91 -12.44 12.81
CA THR A 127 11.57 -11.35 12.05
C THR A 127 10.91 -11.06 10.71
N ALA A 128 9.99 -11.93 10.27
CA ALA A 128 9.27 -11.81 9.02
C ALA A 128 7.98 -12.62 9.06
N PHE A 129 7.01 -12.27 8.20
CA PHE A 129 6.01 -13.24 7.74
C PHE A 129 6.69 -14.30 6.86
N ASN A 130 6.15 -15.51 6.85
CA ASN A 130 6.62 -16.59 5.99
C ASN A 130 5.47 -17.25 5.21
N THR A 131 5.80 -18.17 4.31
CA THR A 131 4.84 -18.88 3.45
C THR A 131 4.38 -20.23 4.03
N THR A 132 4.85 -20.60 5.23
CA THR A 132 4.65 -21.95 5.79
C THR A 132 3.58 -22.03 6.86
N VAL A 133 3.05 -20.88 7.31
CA VAL A 133 2.07 -20.79 8.39
C VAL A 133 0.86 -20.00 7.92
N ASP A 134 -0.34 -20.44 8.31
CA ASP A 134 -1.60 -19.77 8.01
C ASP A 134 -1.64 -18.35 8.60
N ILE A 135 -2.39 -17.45 7.95
CA ILE A 135 -2.55 -16.07 8.41
C ILE A 135 -4.01 -15.83 8.80
N SER A 136 -4.24 -15.49 10.06
CA SER A 136 -5.56 -15.10 10.57
C SER A 136 -5.75 -13.58 10.48
N SER A 137 -7.01 -13.12 10.49
CA SER A 137 -7.36 -11.70 10.59
C SER A 137 -8.21 -11.48 11.85
N ASN A 138 -8.06 -10.31 12.48
CA ASN A 138 -8.96 -9.88 13.55
C ASN A 138 -10.37 -9.49 13.01
N ASN A 139 -10.53 -9.34 11.70
CA ASN A 139 -11.76 -8.93 11.01
C ASN A 139 -12.42 -7.71 11.68
N ALA A 140 -11.64 -6.73 12.13
CA ALA A 140 -12.17 -5.58 12.85
C ALA A 140 -13.04 -4.67 11.97
N THR A 141 -12.70 -4.59 10.68
CA THR A 141 -13.29 -3.69 9.69
C THR A 141 -14.03 -4.48 8.61
N ALA A 142 -13.39 -5.51 8.05
CA ALA A 142 -14.00 -6.39 7.07
C ALA A 142 -13.82 -7.87 7.40
N THR A 143 -14.71 -8.69 6.85
CA THR A 143 -14.61 -10.14 6.92
C THR A 143 -13.66 -10.63 5.84
N MET A 144 -12.62 -11.33 6.27
CA MET A 144 -11.68 -12.01 5.38
C MET A 144 -12.20 -13.39 4.97
N ASP A 145 -12.06 -13.75 3.70
CA ASP A 145 -12.41 -15.07 3.13
C ASP A 145 -11.42 -15.44 2.01
N PRO A 146 -10.57 -16.48 2.21
CA PRO A 146 -10.57 -17.44 3.32
C PRO A 146 -10.08 -16.85 4.65
N SER A 147 -10.61 -17.37 5.76
CA SER A 147 -10.17 -17.03 7.12
C SER A 147 -9.99 -18.30 7.99
N PRO A 148 -8.75 -18.69 8.34
CA PRO A 148 -7.50 -18.03 7.99
C PRO A 148 -7.17 -18.16 6.48
N ILE A 149 -6.23 -17.35 5.98
CA ILE A 149 -5.57 -17.58 4.70
C ILE A 149 -4.68 -18.82 4.88
N PRO A 150 -4.96 -19.94 4.19
CA PRO A 150 -4.13 -21.14 4.29
C PRO A 150 -2.73 -20.89 3.72
N ASN A 151 -1.69 -21.46 4.34
CA ASN A 151 -0.31 -21.33 3.90
C ASN A 151 -0.09 -21.75 2.44
N ALA A 152 -0.84 -22.75 1.96
CA ALA A 152 -0.83 -23.24 0.59
C ALA A 152 -1.26 -22.17 -0.43
N ASN A 153 -1.97 -21.13 0.03
CA ASN A 153 -2.36 -19.99 -0.78
C ASN A 153 -1.36 -18.84 -0.72
N ILE A 154 -0.29 -18.91 0.07
CA ILE A 154 0.72 -17.85 0.23
C ILE A 154 1.94 -18.19 -0.63
N SER A 155 2.16 -17.44 -1.71
CA SER A 155 3.22 -17.74 -2.67
C SER A 155 4.51 -16.95 -2.42
N ALA A 156 4.42 -15.78 -1.81
CA ALA A 156 5.58 -14.96 -1.49
C ALA A 156 5.30 -13.98 -0.36
N VAL A 157 6.35 -13.64 0.38
CA VAL A 157 6.40 -12.50 1.30
C VAL A 157 7.66 -11.72 0.97
N THR A 158 7.53 -10.42 0.74
CA THR A 158 8.67 -9.57 0.36
C THR A 158 8.68 -8.29 1.16
N ALA A 159 9.86 -7.89 1.64
CA ALA A 159 10.09 -6.56 2.18
C ALA A 159 10.13 -5.51 1.05
N GLY A 160 9.82 -4.26 1.40
CA GLY A 160 9.91 -3.13 0.49
C GLY A 160 11.34 -2.76 0.06
N PRO A 161 11.50 -1.82 -0.87
CA PRO A 161 10.41 -1.02 -1.46
C PRO A 161 9.56 -1.79 -2.47
N HIS A 162 8.36 -1.28 -2.74
CA HIS A 162 7.43 -1.81 -3.73
C HIS A 162 7.00 -0.74 -4.71
N TRP A 163 6.76 -1.15 -5.94
CA TRP A 163 6.18 -0.33 -7.01
C TRP A 163 4.89 -0.99 -7.48
N TYR A 164 3.80 -0.23 -7.57
CA TYR A 164 2.51 -0.71 -8.03
C TYR A 164 1.61 0.41 -8.56
N ASP A 165 0.58 0.01 -9.31
CA ASP A 165 -0.46 0.93 -9.79
C ASP A 165 -1.26 1.50 -8.64
N TRP A 166 -1.45 2.82 -8.65
CA TRP A 166 -2.39 3.46 -7.77
C TRP A 166 -3.80 3.18 -8.27
N THR A 167 -4.47 2.26 -7.59
CA THR A 167 -5.83 1.81 -7.89
C THR A 167 -6.74 2.00 -6.68
N ASP A 168 -8.04 2.03 -6.89
CA ASP A 168 -9.02 2.03 -5.82
C ASP A 168 -8.92 0.74 -4.99
N TYR A 169 -9.26 0.86 -3.70
CA TYR A 169 -9.29 -0.31 -2.82
C TYR A 169 -10.43 -1.25 -3.25
N PRO A 170 -10.24 -2.58 -3.29
CA PRO A 170 -11.30 -3.50 -3.69
C PRO A 170 -12.49 -3.44 -2.73
N ASP A 171 -13.69 -3.66 -3.24
CA ASP A 171 -14.88 -3.81 -2.41
C ASP A 171 -14.68 -4.88 -1.32
N VAL A 172 -15.06 -4.53 -0.09
CA VAL A 172 -14.97 -5.40 1.08
C VAL A 172 -16.33 -5.70 1.67
N VAL A 173 -16.46 -6.83 2.34
CA VAL A 173 -17.65 -7.19 3.12
C VAL A 173 -17.42 -6.75 4.56
N LEU A 174 -18.24 -5.83 5.05
CA LEU A 174 -18.14 -5.32 6.42
C LEU A 174 -18.47 -6.42 7.43
N THR A 175 -17.63 -6.54 8.46
CA THR A 175 -17.87 -7.50 9.55
C THR A 175 -19.19 -7.23 10.26
N VAL A 176 -19.47 -5.95 10.51
CA VAL A 176 -20.73 -5.53 11.11
C VAL A 176 -21.75 -5.28 10.01
N GLY A 177 -22.85 -6.04 10.04
CA GLY A 177 -23.98 -5.88 9.13
C GLY A 177 -23.84 -6.57 7.77
N GLY A 178 -22.67 -7.13 7.43
CA GLY A 178 -22.46 -7.96 6.23
C GLY A 178 -22.63 -7.23 4.89
N GLY A 179 -22.73 -5.89 4.91
CA GLY A 179 -22.88 -5.09 3.71
C GLY A 179 -21.55 -4.95 2.95
N THR A 180 -21.64 -4.73 1.64
CA THR A 180 -20.47 -4.38 0.82
C THR A 180 -20.16 -2.90 0.97
N LYS A 181 -18.91 -2.57 1.32
CA LYS A 181 -18.39 -1.21 1.23
C LYS A 181 -17.66 -1.04 -0.09
N THR A 182 -18.07 -0.03 -0.85
CA THR A 182 -17.37 0.43 -2.05
C THR A 182 -16.42 1.56 -1.73
N TYR A 183 -15.36 1.70 -2.53
CA TYR A 183 -14.27 2.66 -2.30
C TYR A 183 -14.15 3.72 -3.41
N GLY A 184 -15.17 3.83 -4.26
CA GLY A 184 -15.21 4.82 -5.33
C GLY A 184 -14.28 4.45 -6.47
N ALA A 185 -13.96 5.43 -7.32
CA ALA A 185 -13.10 5.22 -8.48
C ALA A 185 -12.12 6.38 -8.63
N LEU A 186 -10.87 6.03 -8.92
CA LEU A 186 -9.85 6.97 -9.39
C LEU A 186 -10.19 7.45 -10.82
N PRO A 187 -9.80 8.68 -11.19
CA PRO A 187 -9.85 9.08 -12.60
C PRO A 187 -8.90 8.21 -13.41
N ASN A 188 -9.23 8.00 -14.69
CA ASN A 188 -8.36 7.27 -15.62
C ASN A 188 -7.06 8.03 -15.93
N LYS A 189 -7.05 9.36 -15.76
CA LYS A 189 -5.91 10.24 -15.92
C LYS A 189 -5.92 11.35 -14.89
N ALA A 190 -4.73 11.72 -14.41
CA ALA A 190 -4.54 12.95 -13.65
C ALA A 190 -3.13 13.50 -13.90
N TYR A 191 -2.97 14.82 -13.76
CA TYR A 191 -1.69 15.51 -13.97
C TYR A 191 -1.23 16.33 -12.77
N LEU A 192 -2.10 16.48 -11.76
CA LEU A 192 -1.83 17.23 -10.55
C LEU A 192 -2.22 16.37 -9.34
N GLY A 193 -1.31 16.27 -8.37
CA GLY A 193 -1.53 15.57 -7.13
C GLY A 193 -1.01 16.36 -5.93
N VAL A 194 -1.71 16.25 -4.80
CA VAL A 194 -1.23 16.83 -3.54
C VAL A 194 -1.78 16.07 -2.34
N LEU A 195 -1.00 16.02 -1.26
CA LEU A 195 -1.51 15.71 0.07
C LEU A 195 -2.03 16.98 0.74
N TYR A 196 -3.35 17.14 0.83
CA TYR A 196 -3.98 18.28 1.49
C TYR A 196 -4.82 17.82 2.67
N ARG A 197 -4.47 18.29 3.88
CA ARG A 197 -5.17 17.95 5.14
C ARG A 197 -5.36 16.44 5.35
N GLY A 198 -4.33 15.66 5.00
CA GLY A 198 -4.36 14.20 5.11
C GLY A 198 -5.21 13.50 4.04
N ARG A 199 -5.60 14.18 2.97
CA ARG A 199 -6.29 13.60 1.82
C ARG A 199 -5.41 13.71 0.59
N THR A 200 -5.29 12.63 -0.16
CA THR A 200 -4.71 12.71 -1.50
C THR A 200 -5.76 13.29 -2.42
N ILE A 201 -5.41 14.39 -3.08
CA ILE A 201 -6.28 15.11 -4.00
C ILE A 201 -5.65 15.06 -5.38
N LEU A 202 -6.45 14.69 -6.38
CA LEU A 202 -6.07 14.66 -7.79
C LEU A 202 -6.90 15.66 -8.59
N SER A 203 -6.28 16.24 -9.61
CA SER A 203 -6.94 17.07 -10.61
C SER A 203 -6.16 17.07 -11.93
N GLY A 204 -6.66 17.83 -12.91
CA GLY A 204 -6.11 17.87 -14.26
C GLY A 204 -6.50 16.68 -15.11
N ASP A 205 -7.59 15.97 -14.79
CA ASP A 205 -8.18 14.98 -15.70
C ASP A 205 -8.67 15.71 -16.98
N PRO A 206 -8.17 15.37 -18.18
CA PRO A 206 -8.64 15.99 -19.42
C PRO A 206 -10.11 15.73 -19.73
N GLU A 207 -10.70 14.64 -19.23
CA GLU A 207 -12.10 14.29 -19.45
C GLU A 207 -13.04 15.09 -18.54
N HIS A 208 -12.56 15.44 -17.34
CA HIS A 208 -13.27 16.19 -16.32
C HIS A 208 -12.38 17.27 -15.69
N PRO A 209 -11.98 18.31 -16.46
CA PRO A 209 -11.02 19.32 -16.01
C PRO A 209 -11.51 20.17 -14.84
N GLU A 210 -12.83 20.22 -14.62
CA GLU A 210 -13.48 20.90 -13.49
C GLU A 210 -13.46 20.09 -12.19
N GLN A 211 -13.15 18.80 -12.26
CA GLN A 211 -13.31 17.89 -11.12
C GLN A 211 -12.04 17.77 -10.28
N TRP A 212 -12.26 17.72 -8.96
CA TRP A 212 -11.22 17.44 -7.98
C TRP A 212 -11.59 16.12 -7.29
N TYR A 213 -10.71 15.14 -7.40
CA TYR A 213 -10.91 13.81 -6.81
C TYR A 213 -10.25 13.79 -5.45
N MET A 214 -11.04 13.71 -4.38
CA MET A 214 -10.52 13.75 -3.02
C MET A 214 -10.71 12.39 -2.35
N ALA A 215 -9.60 11.75 -2.00
CA ALA A 215 -9.67 10.55 -1.20
C ALA A 215 -10.12 10.87 0.24
N ARG A 216 -10.59 9.83 0.94
CA ARG A 216 -10.86 9.86 2.37
C ARG A 216 -9.58 10.21 3.14
N GLN A 217 -9.75 10.89 4.27
CA GLN A 217 -8.63 11.25 5.12
C GLN A 217 -7.89 9.99 5.60
N ALA A 218 -6.56 10.02 5.52
CA ALA A 218 -5.68 8.90 5.86
C ALA A 218 -5.88 7.61 5.03
N PHE A 219 -6.63 7.68 3.93
CA PHE A 219 -6.91 6.52 3.07
C PHE A 219 -6.85 6.90 1.58
N PRO A 220 -5.66 6.85 0.96
CA PRO A 220 -5.44 7.33 -0.41
C PRO A 220 -6.08 6.47 -1.52
N TRP A 221 -6.80 5.41 -1.16
CA TRP A 221 -7.44 4.46 -2.07
C TRP A 221 -8.98 4.44 -1.92
N ASP A 222 -9.55 5.36 -1.13
CA ASP A 222 -11.00 5.48 -0.87
C ASP A 222 -11.52 6.83 -1.41
N PHE A 223 -12.15 6.82 -2.58
CA PHE A 223 -12.70 7.97 -3.30
C PHE A 223 -14.24 8.04 -3.26
N ALA A 224 -14.87 7.28 -2.35
CA ALA A 224 -16.32 7.30 -2.13
C ALA A 224 -16.75 8.27 -1.01
#